data_AF-A0A949N139-F1
#
_entry.id   AF-A0A949N139-F1
#
_cell.length_a   1.000
_cell.length_b   1.000
_cell.length_c   1.000
_cell.angle_alpha   90.00
_cell.angle_beta   90.00
_cell.angle_gamma   90.00
#
_symmetry.space_group_name_H-M   'P 1'
#
loop_
_entity.id
_entity.type
_entity.pdbx_description
1 polymer ?
#
loop_
_entity_poly.entity_id
_entity_poly.type
_entity_poly.pdbx_seq_one_letter_code
_entity_poly.pdbx_strand_id
1 'polypeptide(L)'
;RLSYLKVAEFQRRGLVHFHVVLRLDGAGEAFSPPPSELTTETLSMAIADVVRQFSINTSHGESAWGRQFDLSDASTLDRGDLRIAGYLAKYATKSTDGTKDFARSFRARSNITSIQGSSHLRQLALTAWDLALEPEFETLNLRAHAHAFGHRGQLITKSRHYSTKFLDLRAARAAYMARESTGDPMSGTFVFEGRGYDDPHTVEVAEFLHWLSLEAKRSAPRRDADVGGDQ
;
A
#
# COMPACT_ATOMS: atom_id res chain seq x y z
N ARG A 1 12.01 -23.18 6.77
CA ARG A 1 11.63 -22.14 5.78
C ARG A 1 10.81 -21.08 6.48
N LEU A 2 11.01 -19.80 6.18
CA LEU A 2 10.22 -18.71 6.76
C LEU A 2 9.03 -18.37 5.85
N SER A 3 7.83 -18.60 6.34
CA SER A 3 6.57 -18.21 5.71
C SER A 3 6.03 -16.97 6.38
N TYR A 4 5.54 -16.02 5.58
CA TYR A 4 4.99 -14.77 6.10
C TYR A 4 3.74 -14.29 5.36
N LEU A 5 2.95 -13.51 6.09
CA LEU A 5 1.97 -12.57 5.57
C LEU A 5 2.18 -11.23 6.28
N LYS A 6 2.24 -10.16 5.50
CA LYS A 6 2.43 -8.79 5.98
C LYS A 6 1.32 -7.90 5.46
N VAL A 7 0.79 -7.07 6.34
CA VAL A 7 -0.14 -5.98 6.02
C VAL A 7 0.54 -4.65 6.34
N ALA A 8 0.50 -3.71 5.40
CA ALA A 8 0.87 -2.32 5.58
C ALA A 8 -0.38 -1.52 5.95
N GLU A 9 -0.37 -0.88 7.12
CA GLU A 9 -1.41 0.03 7.59
C GLU A 9 -0.79 1.43 7.73
N PHE A 10 -1.33 2.45 7.07
CA PHE A 10 -0.95 3.82 7.41
C PHE A 10 -1.66 4.25 8.70
N GLN A 11 -0.93 4.77 9.67
CA GLN A 11 -1.60 5.41 10.81
C GLN A 11 -2.22 6.75 10.35
N ARG A 12 -3.07 7.35 11.19
CA ARG A 12 -3.66 8.69 10.94
C ARG A 12 -2.61 9.77 10.60
N ARG A 13 -1.38 9.56 11.04
CA ARG A 13 -0.19 10.39 10.77
C ARG A 13 0.58 10.01 9.50
N GLY A 14 0.05 9.16 8.62
CA GLY A 14 0.70 8.75 7.37
C GLY A 14 1.93 7.84 7.52
N LEU A 15 2.36 7.50 8.74
CA LEU A 15 3.42 6.52 8.97
C LEU A 15 2.91 5.10 8.72
N VAL A 16 3.65 4.33 7.92
CA VAL A 16 3.34 2.93 7.66
C VAL A 16 3.71 2.08 8.87
N HIS A 17 2.73 1.33 9.35
CA HIS A 17 2.87 0.26 10.33
C HIS A 17 2.77 -1.08 9.62
N PHE A 18 3.55 -2.06 10.05
CA PHE A 18 3.48 -3.41 9.51
C PHE A 18 2.92 -4.37 10.55
N HIS A 19 1.86 -5.06 10.17
CA HIS A 19 1.35 -6.22 10.89
C HIS A 19 1.85 -7.45 10.16
N VAL A 20 2.63 -8.30 10.83
CA VAL A 20 3.26 -9.46 10.20
C VAL A 20 2.94 -10.72 10.99
N VAL A 21 2.49 -11.75 10.28
CA VAL A 21 2.39 -13.11 10.80
C VAL A 21 3.52 -13.91 10.19
N LEU A 22 4.36 -14.47 11.04
CA LEU A 22 5.52 -15.26 10.67
C LEU A 22 5.32 -16.71 11.14
N ARG A 23 5.72 -17.66 10.32
CA ARG A 23 5.69 -19.09 10.62
C ARG A 23 6.96 -19.76 10.11
N LEU A 24 7.51 -20.67 10.89
CA LEU A 24 8.60 -21.54 10.45
C LEU A 24 8.02 -22.88 10.03
N ASP A 25 8.29 -23.27 8.79
CA ASP A 25 7.89 -24.55 8.21
C ASP A 25 9.13 -25.43 7.97
N GLY A 26 8.99 -26.73 8.14
CA GLY A 26 9.99 -27.75 7.80
C GLY A 26 10.32 -27.81 6.32
N ALA A 27 11.40 -28.52 6.00
CA ALA A 27 11.75 -28.86 4.62
C ALA A 27 10.89 -30.05 4.17
N GLY A 28 9.69 -29.78 3.68
CA GLY A 28 8.75 -30.83 3.27
C GLY A 28 7.51 -30.26 2.61
N GLU A 29 6.38 -30.92 2.83
CA GLU A 29 5.06 -30.42 2.45
C GLU A 29 4.72 -29.12 3.16
N ALA A 30 3.71 -28.40 2.64
CA ALA A 30 3.21 -27.21 3.31
C ALA A 30 2.82 -27.55 4.77
N PHE A 31 3.14 -26.66 5.70
CA PHE A 31 2.85 -26.84 7.14
C PHE A 31 3.64 -27.98 7.83
N SER A 32 4.67 -28.54 7.20
CA SER A 32 5.58 -29.47 7.89
C SER A 32 6.20 -28.79 9.13
N PRO A 33 6.40 -29.51 10.25
CA PRO A 33 7.02 -28.92 11.44
C PRO A 33 8.48 -28.51 11.15
N PRO A 34 8.96 -27.38 11.70
CA PRO A 34 10.36 -27.00 11.61
C PRO A 34 11.25 -27.96 12.42
N PRO A 35 12.58 -27.97 12.18
CA PRO A 35 13.55 -28.62 13.07
C PRO A 35 13.33 -28.22 14.54
N SER A 36 13.56 -29.15 15.47
CA SER A 36 13.28 -28.95 16.91
C SER A 36 14.04 -27.79 17.54
N GLU A 37 15.18 -27.41 16.96
CA GLU A 37 16.02 -26.30 17.41
C GLU A 37 15.42 -24.93 17.04
N LEU A 38 14.50 -24.88 16.07
CA LEU A 38 13.84 -23.67 15.59
C LEU A 38 12.50 -23.47 16.30
N THR A 39 12.59 -23.03 17.56
CA THR A 39 11.42 -22.75 18.40
C THR A 39 10.84 -21.34 18.17
N THR A 40 9.65 -21.10 18.70
CA THR A 40 9.04 -19.76 18.67
C THR A 40 9.87 -18.74 19.44
N GLU A 41 10.50 -19.14 20.54
CA GLU A 41 11.39 -18.29 21.34
C GLU A 41 12.60 -17.84 20.52
N THR A 42 13.26 -18.78 19.83
CA THR A 42 14.41 -18.49 18.95
C THR A 42 14.02 -17.52 17.83
N LEU A 43 12.86 -17.73 17.20
CA LEU A 43 12.33 -16.81 16.19
C LEU A 43 12.02 -15.43 16.77
N SER A 44 11.41 -15.38 17.95
CA SER A 44 11.02 -14.13 18.64
C SER A 44 12.24 -13.28 18.97
N MET A 45 13.29 -13.90 19.50
CA MET A 45 14.57 -13.22 19.79
C MET A 45 15.21 -12.70 18.50
N ALA A 46 15.28 -13.52 17.45
CA ALA A 46 15.86 -13.11 16.18
C ALA A 46 15.12 -11.91 15.56
N ILE A 47 13.79 -11.89 15.58
CA ILE A 47 13.00 -10.77 15.06
C ILE A 47 13.23 -9.51 15.91
N ALA A 48 13.19 -9.63 17.24
CA ALA A 48 13.40 -8.50 18.14
C ALA A 48 14.79 -7.87 17.93
N ASP A 49 15.82 -8.69 17.71
CA ASP A 49 17.18 -8.23 17.43
C ASP A 49 17.28 -7.53 16.07
N VAL A 50 16.71 -8.11 15.01
CA VAL A 50 16.68 -7.48 13.68
C VAL A 50 15.95 -6.13 13.73
N VAL A 51 14.80 -6.04 14.40
CA VAL A 51 14.05 -4.77 14.51
C VAL A 51 14.85 -3.73 15.27
N ARG A 52 15.56 -4.12 16.34
CA ARG A 52 16.37 -3.20 17.15
C ARG A 52 17.61 -2.69 16.42
N GLN A 53 18.25 -3.54 15.61
CA GLN A 53 19.52 -3.24 14.96
C GLN A 53 19.37 -2.62 13.57
N PHE A 54 18.18 -2.71 12.95
CA PHE A 54 17.98 -2.23 11.60
C PHE A 54 17.98 -0.70 11.53
N SER A 55 18.92 -0.16 10.77
CA SER A 55 18.92 1.24 10.31
C SER A 55 19.42 1.34 8.87
N ILE A 56 19.05 2.44 8.22
CA ILE A 56 19.53 2.83 6.90
C ILE A 56 20.11 4.23 7.02
N ASN A 57 21.33 4.42 6.53
CA ASN A 57 21.93 5.75 6.41
C ASN A 57 21.56 6.35 5.05
N THR A 58 21.16 7.62 5.07
CA THR A 58 20.85 8.41 3.87
C THR A 58 21.57 9.75 3.91
N SER A 59 21.52 10.53 2.82
CA SER A 59 21.96 11.94 2.84
C SER A 59 21.24 12.81 3.88
N HIS A 60 20.08 12.38 4.37
CA HIS A 60 19.30 13.05 5.42
C HIS A 60 19.56 12.51 6.83
N GLY A 61 20.55 11.62 6.99
CA GLY A 61 20.91 10.97 8.24
C GLY A 61 20.41 9.53 8.37
N GLU A 62 20.49 9.01 9.59
CA GLU A 62 20.09 7.63 9.91
C GLU A 62 18.56 7.52 10.07
N SER A 63 17.98 6.51 9.44
CA SER A 63 16.56 6.14 9.55
C SER A 63 16.43 4.72 10.09
N ALA A 64 15.70 4.55 11.20
CA ALA A 64 15.47 3.27 11.85
C ALA A 64 13.97 3.03 12.12
N TRP A 65 13.63 1.86 12.65
CA TRP A 65 12.27 1.61 13.13
C TRP A 65 11.89 2.56 14.28
N GLY A 66 10.61 2.89 14.36
CA GLY A 66 10.08 3.66 15.48
C GLY A 66 10.07 2.86 16.79
N ARG A 67 9.71 3.51 17.89
CA ARG A 67 9.69 2.91 19.25
C ARG A 67 8.60 1.84 19.47
N GLN A 68 7.68 1.69 18.53
CA GLN A 68 6.54 0.79 18.65
C GLN A 68 6.89 -0.55 18.00
N PHE A 69 7.07 -1.58 18.82
CA PHE A 69 7.28 -2.96 18.42
C PHE A 69 6.55 -3.85 19.42
N ASP A 70 5.71 -4.73 18.90
CA ASP A 70 4.95 -5.72 19.68
C ASP A 70 5.08 -7.08 18.98
N LEU A 71 5.29 -8.12 19.78
CA LEU A 71 5.49 -9.48 19.29
C LEU A 71 4.82 -10.46 20.24
N SER A 72 4.05 -11.38 19.69
CA SER A 72 3.31 -12.39 20.45
C SER A 72 3.36 -13.73 19.75
N ASP A 73 3.42 -14.80 20.55
CA ASP A 73 3.31 -16.17 20.05
C ASP A 73 1.85 -16.49 19.74
N ALA A 74 1.52 -16.54 18.46
CA ALA A 74 0.18 -16.84 18.00
C ALA A 74 -0.26 -18.29 18.25
N SER A 75 0.67 -19.23 18.48
CA SER A 75 0.35 -20.64 18.77
C SER A 75 -0.28 -20.83 20.16
N THR A 76 -0.03 -19.90 21.07
CA THR A 76 -0.61 -19.90 22.43
C THR A 76 -2.04 -19.36 22.49
N LEU A 77 -2.56 -18.85 21.37
CA LEU A 77 -3.89 -18.26 21.30
C LEU A 77 -4.95 -19.35 21.05
N ASP A 78 -5.98 -19.39 21.91
CA ASP A 78 -7.16 -20.22 21.66
C ASP A 78 -7.82 -19.82 20.33
N ARG A 79 -8.15 -20.82 19.50
CA ARG A 79 -8.60 -20.67 18.11
C ARG A 79 -7.69 -19.76 17.26
N GLY A 80 -6.38 -19.95 17.40
CA GLY A 80 -5.32 -19.15 16.76
C GLY A 80 -5.59 -18.82 15.30
N ASP A 81 -5.96 -19.79 14.46
CA ASP A 81 -6.16 -19.56 13.01
C ASP A 81 -7.26 -18.54 12.68
N LEU A 82 -8.43 -18.65 13.33
CA LEU A 82 -9.54 -17.71 13.12
C LEU A 82 -9.22 -16.33 13.68
N ARG A 83 -8.49 -16.28 14.80
CA ARG A 83 -8.07 -15.03 15.43
C ARG A 83 -7.02 -14.30 14.61
N ILE A 84 -6.05 -15.02 14.06
CA ILE A 84 -5.04 -14.51 13.14
C ILE A 84 -5.72 -13.97 11.88
N ALA A 85 -6.64 -14.74 11.28
CA ALA A 85 -7.39 -14.29 10.11
C ALA A 85 -8.24 -13.03 10.39
N GLY A 86 -8.96 -13.00 11.51
CA GLY A 86 -9.75 -11.84 11.93
C GLY A 86 -8.88 -10.61 12.24
N TYR A 87 -7.75 -10.82 12.90
CA TYR A 87 -6.75 -9.78 13.15
C TYR A 87 -6.24 -9.20 11.84
N LEU A 88 -5.81 -10.04 10.90
CA LEU A 88 -5.34 -9.58 9.58
C LEU A 88 -6.44 -8.86 8.78
N ALA A 89 -7.67 -9.37 8.80
CA ALA A 89 -8.81 -8.76 8.11
C ALA A 89 -9.12 -7.34 8.64
N LYS A 90 -8.95 -7.13 9.96
CA LYS A 90 -9.10 -5.81 10.59
C LYS A 90 -8.14 -4.79 9.99
N TYR A 91 -6.89 -5.17 9.72
CA TYR A 91 -5.87 -4.26 9.20
C TYR A 91 -5.87 -4.17 7.67
N ALA A 92 -6.29 -5.22 6.98
CA ALA A 92 -6.45 -5.24 5.52
C ALA A 92 -7.45 -4.20 5.00
N THR A 93 -8.46 -3.87 5.80
CA THR A 93 -9.61 -3.06 5.38
C THR A 93 -9.55 -1.63 5.93
N LYS A 94 -8.56 -1.31 6.76
CA LYS A 94 -8.48 -0.02 7.42
C LYS A 94 -7.84 1.00 6.49
N SER A 95 -8.66 1.77 5.78
CA SER A 95 -8.22 2.99 5.09
C SER A 95 -7.95 4.09 6.12
N THR A 96 -6.96 4.91 5.86
CA THR A 96 -6.16 5.56 6.91
C THR A 96 -6.27 7.06 6.93
N ASP A 97 -6.86 7.63 5.87
CA ASP A 97 -7.10 9.04 5.69
C ASP A 97 -8.61 9.38 5.65
N GLY A 98 -9.48 8.39 5.44
CA GLY A 98 -10.94 8.56 5.33
C GLY A 98 -11.36 9.53 4.22
N THR A 99 -10.42 9.96 3.38
CA THR A 99 -10.55 11.05 2.43
C THR A 99 -10.15 10.54 1.05
N LYS A 100 -10.81 11.05 0.02
CA LYS A 100 -10.52 10.63 -1.37
C LYS A 100 -9.27 11.32 -1.93
N ASP A 101 -8.72 12.29 -1.19
CA ASP A 101 -7.66 13.20 -1.63
C ASP A 101 -6.34 12.47 -1.97
N PHE A 102 -6.06 11.35 -1.31
CA PHE A 102 -4.85 10.54 -1.55
C PHE A 102 -5.14 9.21 -2.26
N ALA A 103 -6.37 8.99 -2.73
CA ALA A 103 -6.78 7.73 -3.34
C ALA A 103 -6.11 7.46 -4.71
N ARG A 104 -5.48 8.48 -5.33
CA ARG A 104 -4.87 8.37 -6.66
C ARG A 104 -3.51 9.04 -6.69
N SER A 105 -2.65 8.52 -7.56
CA SER A 105 -1.34 9.12 -7.83
C SER A 105 -1.45 10.55 -8.35
N PHE A 106 -0.53 11.41 -7.89
CA PHE A 106 -0.45 12.80 -8.29
C PHE A 106 0.32 12.95 -9.60
N ARG A 107 -0.13 13.86 -10.47
CA ARG A 107 0.54 14.13 -11.76
C ARG A 107 1.42 15.37 -11.71
N ALA A 108 1.11 16.29 -10.81
CA ALA A 108 1.88 17.51 -10.58
C ALA A 108 1.96 17.81 -9.07
N ARG A 109 3.03 18.49 -8.65
CA ARG A 109 3.21 18.97 -7.27
C ARG A 109 2.05 19.86 -6.82
N SER A 110 1.48 20.65 -7.73
CA SER A 110 0.33 21.52 -7.46
C SER A 110 -0.94 20.74 -7.07
N ASN A 111 -1.09 19.49 -7.53
CA ASN A 111 -2.20 18.63 -7.09
C ASN A 111 -2.12 18.33 -5.59
N ILE A 112 -0.91 18.28 -5.03
CA ILE A 112 -0.67 18.03 -3.60
C ILE A 112 -0.92 19.32 -2.82
N THR A 113 -0.40 20.46 -3.30
CA THR A 113 -0.56 21.74 -2.59
C THR A 113 -2.01 22.21 -2.51
N SER A 114 -2.87 21.80 -3.46
CA SER A 114 -4.30 22.12 -3.44
C SER A 114 -5.14 21.28 -2.46
N ILE A 115 -4.58 20.22 -1.86
CA ILE A 115 -5.31 19.36 -0.92
C ILE A 115 -5.73 20.16 0.31
N GLN A 116 -7.04 20.29 0.51
CA GLN A 116 -7.65 21.00 1.65
C GLN A 116 -7.67 20.15 2.93
N GLY A 117 -7.39 18.85 2.82
CA GLY A 117 -7.29 17.94 3.96
C GLY A 117 -6.09 18.21 4.88
N SER A 118 -5.69 17.17 5.61
CA SER A 118 -4.63 17.24 6.63
C SER A 118 -3.34 17.88 6.11
N SER A 119 -2.93 18.97 6.76
CA SER A 119 -1.66 19.67 6.45
C SER A 119 -0.45 18.76 6.60
N HIS A 120 -0.48 17.89 7.61
CA HIS A 120 0.57 16.92 7.87
C HIS A 120 0.68 15.88 6.75
N LEU A 121 -0.44 15.28 6.31
CA LEU A 121 -0.42 14.29 5.22
C LEU A 121 -0.01 14.93 3.89
N ARG A 122 -0.48 16.17 3.65
CA ARG A 122 -0.03 16.96 2.50
C ARG A 122 1.49 17.18 2.53
N GLN A 123 2.05 17.50 3.69
CA GLN A 123 3.50 17.67 3.84
C GLN A 123 4.26 16.38 3.57
N LEU A 124 3.79 15.23 4.07
CA LEU A 124 4.43 13.93 3.79
C LEU A 124 4.42 13.60 2.28
N ALA A 125 3.31 13.88 1.60
CA ALA A 125 3.22 13.69 0.15
C ALA A 125 4.16 14.63 -0.61
N LEU A 126 4.26 15.89 -0.20
CA LEU A 126 5.22 16.85 -0.76
C LEU A 126 6.67 16.40 -0.52
N THR A 127 7.01 15.96 0.69
CA THR A 127 8.33 15.42 1.01
C THR A 127 8.67 14.23 0.11
N ALA A 128 7.76 13.26 -0.04
CA ALA A 128 7.99 12.14 -0.97
C ALA A 128 8.13 12.60 -2.44
N TRP A 129 7.39 13.64 -2.84
CA TRP A 129 7.49 14.22 -4.17
C TRP A 129 8.83 14.91 -4.43
N ASP A 130 9.35 15.62 -3.43
CA ASP A 130 10.56 16.42 -3.50
C ASP A 130 11.81 15.53 -3.37
N LEU A 131 11.81 14.54 -2.47
CA LEU A 131 12.87 13.52 -2.36
C LEU A 131 13.07 12.73 -3.66
N ALA A 132 12.03 12.63 -4.51
CA ALA A 132 12.15 11.98 -5.81
C ALA A 132 13.08 12.70 -6.80
N LEU A 133 13.51 13.94 -6.50
CA LEU A 133 14.46 14.70 -7.30
C LEU A 133 15.92 14.36 -6.97
N GLU A 134 16.16 13.69 -5.85
CA GLU A 134 17.51 13.36 -5.39
C GLU A 134 18.00 12.06 -6.04
N PRO A 135 19.23 12.03 -6.62
CA PRO A 135 19.76 10.84 -7.28
C PRO A 135 19.82 9.59 -6.38
N GLU A 136 20.06 9.78 -5.08
CA GLU A 136 20.06 8.70 -4.08
C GLU A 136 18.75 7.91 -4.06
N PHE A 137 17.62 8.57 -4.35
CA PHE A 137 16.28 8.00 -4.29
C PHE A 137 15.66 7.72 -5.66
N GLU A 138 16.44 7.78 -6.74
CA GLU A 138 15.91 7.60 -8.11
C GLU A 138 15.19 6.25 -8.27
N THR A 139 15.82 5.17 -7.79
CA THR A 139 15.27 3.80 -7.84
C THR A 139 13.98 3.63 -7.03
N LEU A 140 13.68 4.60 -6.17
CA LEU A 140 12.54 4.56 -5.29
C LEU A 140 11.23 5.01 -5.97
N ASN A 141 11.32 5.75 -7.08
CA ASN A 141 10.17 6.28 -7.81
C ASN A 141 9.14 6.98 -6.89
N LEU A 142 9.62 7.74 -5.91
CA LEU A 142 8.80 8.28 -4.81
C LEU A 142 7.67 9.19 -5.32
N ARG A 143 7.88 9.87 -6.45
CA ARG A 143 6.85 10.70 -7.10
C ARG A 143 5.60 9.91 -7.47
N ALA A 144 5.75 8.72 -8.05
CA ALA A 144 4.61 7.87 -8.42
C ALA A 144 3.82 7.40 -7.18
N HIS A 145 4.50 7.31 -6.04
CA HIS A 145 3.98 6.84 -4.75
C HIS A 145 3.74 7.96 -3.73
N ALA A 146 3.79 9.24 -4.14
CA ALA A 146 3.60 10.37 -3.23
C ALA A 146 2.19 10.40 -2.59
N HIS A 147 1.19 9.90 -3.30
CA HIS A 147 -0.16 9.66 -2.78
C HIS A 147 -0.20 8.63 -1.64
N ALA A 148 0.81 7.76 -1.55
CA ALA A 148 1.01 6.79 -0.49
C ALA A 148 2.19 7.17 0.40
N PHE A 149 2.50 8.48 0.51
CA PHE A 149 3.59 9.03 1.33
C PHE A 149 4.96 8.37 1.07
N GLY A 150 5.22 7.95 -0.17
CA GLY A 150 6.46 7.28 -0.57
C GLY A 150 6.46 5.75 -0.39
N HIS A 151 5.42 5.18 0.21
CA HIS A 151 5.28 3.73 0.30
C HIS A 151 4.94 3.12 -1.05
N ARG A 152 5.82 2.26 -1.56
CA ARG A 152 5.64 1.57 -2.85
C ARG A 152 5.11 0.13 -2.76
N GLY A 153 4.94 -0.37 -1.54
CA GLY A 153 4.57 -1.75 -1.30
C GLY A 153 3.09 -2.02 -1.56
N GLN A 154 2.75 -3.31 -1.70
CA GLN A 154 1.37 -3.74 -1.64
C GLN A 154 0.88 -3.69 -0.20
N LEU A 155 -0.38 -3.26 0.00
CA LEU A 155 -1.01 -3.26 1.33
C LEU A 155 -0.98 -4.64 1.98
N ILE A 156 -1.06 -5.71 1.19
CA ILE A 156 -0.98 -7.08 1.68
C ILE A 156 -0.01 -7.86 0.80
N THR A 157 1.00 -8.48 1.42
CA THR A 157 1.96 -9.34 0.75
C THR A 157 2.12 -10.64 1.52
N LYS A 158 2.19 -11.78 0.81
CA LYS A 158 2.48 -13.08 1.41
C LYS A 158 3.62 -13.78 0.69
N SER A 159 4.40 -14.56 1.43
CA SER A 159 5.32 -15.52 0.84
C SER A 159 4.59 -16.56 -0.01
N ARG A 160 5.29 -17.16 -0.98
CA ARG A 160 4.69 -18.10 -1.94
C ARG A 160 4.00 -19.30 -1.28
N HIS A 161 4.55 -19.78 -0.17
CA HIS A 161 4.09 -20.98 0.54
C HIS A 161 3.22 -20.70 1.77
N TYR A 162 2.89 -19.44 2.05
CA TYR A 162 2.09 -19.10 3.23
C TYR A 162 0.67 -19.67 3.17
N SER A 163 0.03 -19.56 2.00
CA SER A 163 -1.36 -19.96 1.76
C SER A 163 -1.65 -20.06 0.26
N THR A 164 -2.86 -20.47 -0.11
CA THR A 164 -3.38 -20.49 -1.49
C THR A 164 -3.30 -19.10 -2.17
N LYS A 165 -3.45 -19.03 -3.50
CA LYS A 165 -3.30 -17.77 -4.24
C LYS A 165 -4.52 -16.87 -3.99
N PHE A 166 -4.30 -15.55 -3.94
CA PHE A 166 -5.40 -14.58 -3.85
C PHE A 166 -6.36 -14.66 -5.04
N LEU A 167 -5.91 -15.14 -6.20
CA LEU A 167 -6.77 -15.37 -7.35
C LEU A 167 -7.79 -16.49 -7.05
N ASP A 168 -7.30 -17.60 -6.51
CA ASP A 168 -8.13 -18.76 -6.15
C ASP A 168 -9.15 -18.39 -5.07
N LEU A 169 -8.74 -17.62 -4.05
CA LEU A 169 -9.67 -17.11 -3.02
C LEU A 169 -10.74 -16.18 -3.59
N ARG A 170 -10.38 -15.31 -4.54
CA ARG A 170 -11.34 -14.41 -5.22
C ARG A 170 -12.33 -15.20 -6.06
N ALA A 171 -11.86 -16.21 -6.79
CA ALA A 171 -12.71 -17.08 -7.60
C ALA A 171 -13.68 -17.89 -6.73
N ALA A 172 -13.20 -18.49 -5.64
CA ALA A 172 -14.03 -19.21 -4.68
C ALA A 172 -15.11 -18.29 -4.05
N ARG A 173 -14.74 -17.06 -3.67
CA ARG A 173 -15.69 -16.07 -3.16
C ARG A 173 -16.72 -15.67 -4.21
N ALA A 174 -16.33 -15.46 -5.46
CA ALA A 174 -17.27 -15.15 -6.54
C ALA A 174 -18.27 -16.29 -6.77
N ALA A 175 -17.80 -17.54 -6.81
CA ALA A 175 -18.67 -18.71 -6.96
C ALA A 175 -19.64 -18.88 -5.77
N TYR A 176 -19.19 -18.63 -4.54
CA TYR A 176 -20.05 -18.62 -3.36
C TYR A 176 -21.13 -17.53 -3.45
N MET A 177 -20.73 -16.30 -3.75
CA MET A 177 -21.66 -15.16 -3.86
C MET A 177 -22.66 -15.35 -4.99
N ALA A 178 -22.27 -15.96 -6.11
CA ALA A 178 -23.17 -16.30 -7.21
C ALA A 178 -24.23 -17.34 -6.81
N ARG A 179 -23.90 -18.28 -5.91
CA ARG A 179 -24.84 -19.28 -5.38
C ARG A 179 -25.82 -18.69 -4.37
N GLU A 180 -25.34 -17.76 -3.54
CA GLU A 180 -26.14 -17.08 -2.50
C GLU A 180 -26.94 -15.88 -3.06
N SER A 181 -26.65 -15.45 -4.29
CA SER A 181 -27.41 -14.40 -4.95
C SER A 181 -28.80 -14.92 -5.34
N THR A 182 -29.79 -14.60 -4.50
CA THR A 182 -31.22 -14.92 -4.72
C THR A 182 -31.98 -13.81 -5.46
N GLY A 183 -31.30 -12.70 -5.78
CA GLY A 183 -31.87 -11.60 -6.55
C GLY A 183 -31.74 -11.84 -8.05
N ASP A 184 -32.68 -11.29 -8.82
CA ASP A 184 -32.54 -11.23 -10.28
C ASP A 184 -31.17 -10.63 -10.65
N PRO A 185 -30.48 -11.18 -11.66
CA PRO A 185 -29.28 -10.55 -12.17
C PRO A 185 -29.63 -9.12 -12.58
N MET A 186 -29.12 -8.14 -11.84
CA MET A 186 -29.17 -6.74 -12.23
C MET A 186 -28.37 -6.60 -13.51
N SER A 187 -29.05 -6.74 -14.65
CA SER A 187 -28.49 -6.49 -15.97
C SER A 187 -28.33 -4.98 -16.12
N GLY A 188 -27.26 -4.45 -15.54
CA GLY A 188 -26.89 -3.05 -15.62
C GLY A 188 -25.40 -2.93 -15.93
N THR A 189 -25.08 -2.19 -16.98
CA THR A 189 -23.72 -1.66 -17.13
C THR A 189 -23.57 -0.54 -16.10
N PHE A 190 -22.63 -0.67 -15.17
CA PHE A 190 -22.24 0.48 -14.34
C PHE A 190 -21.56 1.50 -15.27
N VAL A 191 -22.30 2.52 -15.67
CA VAL A 191 -21.76 3.66 -16.39
C VAL A 191 -21.35 4.70 -15.36
N PHE A 192 -20.16 5.26 -15.51
CA PHE A 192 -19.75 6.41 -14.73
C PHE A 192 -20.65 7.61 -15.10
N GLU A 193 -21.61 7.95 -14.23
CA GLU A 193 -22.57 9.06 -14.45
C GLU A 193 -21.94 10.48 -14.31
N GLY A 194 -20.62 10.59 -14.18
CA GLY A 194 -19.94 11.87 -14.06
C GLY A 194 -19.52 12.20 -12.63
N ARG A 195 -19.02 13.43 -12.44
CA ARG A 195 -18.43 13.89 -11.16
C ARG A 195 -19.43 14.52 -10.18
N GLY A 196 -20.74 14.45 -10.46
CA GLY A 196 -21.80 15.00 -9.60
C GLY A 196 -21.82 16.53 -9.58
N TYR A 197 -21.86 17.16 -10.76
CA TYR A 197 -22.13 18.59 -10.88
C TYR A 197 -23.58 18.74 -11.35
N ASP A 198 -24.51 18.94 -10.41
CA ASP A 198 -25.95 19.01 -10.69
C ASP A 198 -26.41 20.43 -11.07
N ASP A 199 -25.51 21.41 -11.01
CA ASP A 199 -25.77 22.81 -11.32
C ASP A 199 -25.06 23.22 -12.64
N PRO A 200 -25.78 23.87 -13.59
CA PRO A 200 -25.22 24.23 -14.91
C PRO A 200 -23.95 25.08 -14.85
N HIS A 201 -23.84 25.98 -13.86
CA HIS A 201 -22.65 26.81 -13.71
C HIS A 201 -21.44 26.01 -13.21
N THR A 202 -21.64 25.01 -12.36
CA THR A 202 -20.55 24.11 -11.93
C THR A 202 -20.09 23.18 -13.05
N VAL A 203 -20.96 22.81 -13.99
CA VAL A 203 -20.58 22.08 -15.22
C VAL A 203 -19.67 22.94 -16.09
N GLU A 204 -20.06 24.18 -16.38
CA GLU A 204 -19.25 25.10 -17.21
C GLU A 204 -17.88 25.37 -16.59
N VAL A 205 -17.81 25.58 -15.28
CA VAL A 205 -16.54 25.77 -14.57
C VAL A 205 -15.69 24.50 -14.61
N ALA A 206 -16.29 23.32 -14.44
CA ALA A 206 -15.57 22.05 -14.51
C ALA A 206 -15.04 21.77 -15.93
N GLU A 207 -15.82 22.08 -16.97
CA GLU A 207 -15.41 21.96 -18.37
C GLU A 207 -14.29 22.95 -18.71
N PHE A 208 -14.40 24.19 -18.24
CA PHE A 208 -13.36 25.20 -18.40
C PHE A 208 -12.04 24.79 -17.73
N LEU A 209 -12.09 24.31 -16.48
CA LEU A 209 -10.93 23.80 -15.76
C LEU A 209 -10.35 22.54 -16.42
N HIS A 210 -11.21 21.69 -16.99
CA HIS A 210 -10.78 20.52 -17.75
C HIS A 210 -10.04 20.91 -19.03
N TRP A 211 -10.59 21.87 -19.77
CA TRP A 211 -9.98 22.43 -20.97
C TRP A 211 -8.63 23.07 -20.67
N LEU A 212 -8.53 23.90 -19.62
CA LEU A 212 -7.25 24.46 -19.14
C LEU A 212 -6.24 23.36 -18.77
N SER A 213 -6.68 22.26 -18.17
CA SER A 213 -5.81 21.12 -17.85
C SER A 213 -5.31 20.39 -19.10
N LEU A 214 -6.13 20.29 -20.15
CA LEU A 214 -5.72 19.71 -21.44
C LEU A 214 -4.77 20.63 -22.19
N GLU A 215 -5.02 21.94 -22.16
CA GLU A 215 -4.15 22.94 -22.77
C GLU A 215 -2.79 22.99 -22.08
N ALA A 216 -2.75 22.99 -20.74
CA ALA A 216 -1.50 22.88 -19.97
C ALA A 216 -0.71 21.59 -20.28
N LYS A 217 -1.38 20.48 -20.61
CA LYS A 217 -0.72 19.24 -21.05
C LYS A 217 -0.20 19.32 -22.48
N ARG A 218 -0.89 20.05 -23.37
CA ARG A 218 -0.47 20.28 -24.76
C ARG A 218 0.70 21.26 -24.84
N SER A 219 0.72 22.25 -23.94
CA SER A 219 1.76 23.27 -23.82
C SER A 219 2.96 22.82 -22.98
N ALA A 220 2.88 21.65 -22.33
CA ALA A 220 4.04 21.04 -21.70
C ALA A 220 5.05 20.64 -22.80
N PRO A 221 6.32 21.09 -22.72
CA PRO A 221 7.31 20.77 -23.74
C PRO A 221 7.38 19.25 -23.92
N ARG A 222 7.26 18.79 -25.17
CA ARG A 222 7.60 17.41 -25.54
C ARG A 222 9.04 17.23 -25.06
N ARG A 223 9.29 16.18 -24.27
CA ARG A 223 10.68 15.79 -23.96
C ARG A 223 11.37 15.61 -25.29
N ASP A 224 12.31 16.50 -25.59
CA ASP A 224 13.18 16.36 -26.74
C ASP A 224 13.88 15.01 -26.62
N ALA A 225 13.48 14.10 -27.49
CA ALA A 225 14.31 12.99 -27.91
C ALA A 225 15.11 13.54 -29.10
N ASP A 226 16.36 13.92 -28.84
CA ASP A 226 17.44 13.99 -29.84
C ASP A 226 18.77 14.03 -29.07
N VAL A 227 19.65 13.03 -29.18
CA VAL A 227 20.60 12.73 -30.26
C VAL A 227 21.91 13.53 -30.14
N GLY A 228 23.02 12.79 -30.12
CA GLY A 228 24.40 13.27 -30.28
C GLY A 228 25.34 12.64 -29.24
N GLY A 229 26.31 11.79 -29.57
CA GLY A 229 26.81 11.36 -30.86
C GLY A 229 27.99 10.41 -30.66
N ASP A 230 28.29 9.64 -31.71
CA ASP A 230 29.60 9.04 -31.97
C ASP A 230 30.75 10.01 -31.59
N GLN A 231 31.71 9.50 -30.82
CA GLN A 231 33.16 9.59 -31.05
C GLN A 231 33.87 8.57 -30.15
#